data_AF-A0AAW0WV49-F1
#
_entry.id   AF-A0AAW0WV49-F1
#
_cell.length_a   1.000
_cell.length_b   1.000
_cell.length_c   1.000
_cell.angle_alpha   90.00
_cell.angle_beta   90.00
_cell.angle_gamma   90.00
#
_symmetry.space_group_name_H-M   'P 1'
#
loop_
_entity.id
_entity.type
_entity.pdbx_description
1 polymer ?
#
loop_
_entity_poly.entity_id
_entity_poly.type
_entity_poly.pdbx_seq_one_letter_code
_entity_poly.pdbx_strand_id
1 'polypeptide(L)'
;KDEKFVVYTVEAQRFVQYSKADATLSYEPSTPQRCATYKPSTPQRCATIERRYSQFLAVYTALLSSHRSLMEEFDGFPKKVIIGNFSKEVISERCKGLARFMNFVQDQGILSRTAVFSKFLYDPEVMTSNNLLLHSQFEEACPVLENTYILLNSLRWDAGLTLRTLCQLIVSLHAVGNYRKSFALARVALQKFESPSTKKIGRELYLPLLVFCDGLWRRLGKD
;
A
#
# COMPACT_ATOMS: atom_id res chain seq x y z
N LYS A 1 27.85 4.95 -17.92
CA LYS A 1 27.66 3.48 -17.84
C LYS A 1 26.31 3.26 -17.18
N ASP A 2 25.29 2.84 -17.93
CA ASP A 2 23.97 2.57 -17.36
C ASP A 2 24.05 1.30 -16.51
N GLU A 3 23.77 1.44 -15.22
CA GLU A 3 23.75 0.32 -14.28
C GLU A 3 22.50 -0.52 -14.55
N LYS A 4 22.68 -1.75 -15.05
CA LYS A 4 21.57 -2.69 -15.27
C LYS A 4 21.22 -3.39 -13.95
N PHE A 5 19.97 -3.26 -13.51
CA PHE A 5 19.44 -3.97 -12.33
C PHE A 5 18.06 -4.56 -12.63
N VAL A 6 17.72 -5.64 -11.92
CA VAL A 6 16.38 -6.25 -11.97
C VAL A 6 15.58 -5.79 -10.77
N VAL A 7 14.40 -5.25 -11.03
CA VAL A 7 13.37 -4.95 -10.02
C VAL A 7 12.41 -6.12 -9.99
N TYR A 8 12.13 -6.63 -8.79
CA TYR A 8 11.18 -7.71 -8.59
C TYR A 8 9.89 -7.10 -8.07
N THR A 9 8.78 -7.39 -8.75
CA THR A 9 7.44 -7.03 -8.32
C THR A 9 6.87 -8.19 -7.50
N VAL A 10 6.51 -7.93 -6.25
CA VAL A 10 5.79 -8.89 -5.41
C VAL A 10 4.39 -8.35 -5.18
N GLU A 11 3.38 -9.16 -5.49
CA GLU A 11 2.00 -8.87 -5.12
C GLU A 11 1.79 -9.27 -3.65
N ALA A 12 1.36 -8.31 -2.83
CA ALA A 12 0.86 -8.62 -1.49
C ALA A 12 -0.57 -9.17 -1.61
N GLN A 13 -0.70 -10.47 -1.90
CA GLN A 13 -1.96 -11.20 -1.78
C GLN A 13 -1.97 -11.97 -0.47
N ARG A 14 -2.72 -11.47 0.52
CA ARG A 14 -3.16 -12.30 1.65
C ARG A 14 -4.66 -12.50 1.53
N PHE A 15 -5.07 -13.75 1.29
CA PHE A 15 -6.46 -14.18 1.17
C PHE A 15 -7.19 -13.95 2.49
N VAL A 16 -7.79 -12.78 2.64
CA VAL A 16 -9.02 -12.68 3.42
C VAL A 16 -10.12 -12.97 2.41
N GLN A 17 -10.92 -14.02 2.67
CA GLN A 17 -12.22 -14.16 2.01
C GLN A 17 -12.92 -12.80 2.15
N TYR A 18 -13.06 -12.10 1.03
CA TYR A 18 -13.92 -10.93 0.97
C TYR A 18 -15.30 -11.38 1.44
N SER A 19 -15.71 -10.97 2.63
CA SER A 19 -17.13 -11.04 2.96
C SER A 19 -17.82 -10.19 1.89
N LYS A 20 -18.87 -10.73 1.27
CA LYS A 20 -19.63 -10.06 0.20
C LYS A 20 -20.11 -8.64 0.58
N ALA A 21 -20.04 -8.24 1.86
CA ALA A 21 -20.44 -6.93 2.35
C ALA A 21 -19.54 -5.77 1.88
N ASP A 22 -18.23 -6.00 1.68
CA ASP A 22 -17.29 -4.94 1.27
C ASP A 22 -17.15 -4.79 -0.25
N ALA A 23 -17.79 -5.68 -1.02
CA ALA A 23 -17.66 -5.78 -2.47
C ALA A 23 -18.63 -4.87 -3.25
N THR A 24 -19.31 -3.91 -2.59
CA THR A 24 -20.17 -2.94 -3.29
C THR A 24 -19.37 -1.72 -3.76
N LEU A 25 -18.30 -1.98 -4.50
CA LEU A 25 -17.63 -1.02 -5.37
C LEU A 25 -17.95 -1.41 -6.81
N SER A 26 -19.24 -1.63 -7.09
CA SER A 26 -19.74 -1.78 -8.45
C SER A 26 -19.66 -0.42 -9.13
N TYR A 27 -18.65 -0.25 -9.97
CA TYR A 27 -18.48 0.87 -10.88
C TYR A 27 -19.58 0.77 -11.95
N GLU A 28 -20.72 1.43 -11.74
CA GLU A 28 -21.67 1.64 -12.83
C GLU A 28 -21.19 2.81 -13.70
N PRO A 29 -20.97 2.60 -15.01
CA PRO A 29 -20.58 3.67 -15.90
C PRO A 29 -21.84 4.43 -16.34
N SER A 30 -22.09 5.61 -15.79
CA SER A 30 -22.90 6.61 -16.50
C SER A 30 -22.69 8.05 -16.05
N THR A 31 -22.53 8.89 -17.08
CA THR A 31 -22.59 10.36 -17.18
C THR A 31 -21.27 11.14 -16.98
N PRO A 32 -20.81 11.89 -18.00
CA PRO A 32 -19.52 12.58 -17.99
C PRO A 32 -19.60 13.88 -17.18
N GLN A 33 -19.07 13.87 -15.96
CA GLN A 33 -18.87 15.10 -15.19
C GLN A 33 -17.50 15.67 -15.56
N ARG A 34 -17.52 16.75 -16.34
CA ARG A 34 -16.34 17.48 -16.83
C ARG A 34 -15.50 18.01 -15.66
N CYS A 35 -14.36 17.38 -15.41
CA CYS A 35 -13.10 18.01 -15.02
C CYS A 35 -11.98 17.13 -15.55
N ALA A 36 -11.04 17.73 -16.27
CA ALA A 36 -10.07 17.04 -17.11
C ALA A 36 -8.96 16.34 -16.32
N THR A 37 -8.36 15.34 -16.99
CA THR A 37 -7.08 14.61 -16.80
C THR A 37 -6.99 13.38 -15.91
N TYR A 38 -7.70 13.24 -14.78
CA TYR A 38 -7.57 12.01 -13.99
C TYR A 38 -8.21 10.79 -14.68
N LYS A 39 -7.39 9.91 -15.29
CA LYS A 39 -7.82 8.58 -15.72
C LYS A 39 -7.89 7.68 -14.48
N PRO A 40 -9.08 7.17 -14.10
CA PRO A 40 -9.16 6.23 -12.99
C PRO A 40 -8.29 5.01 -13.28
N SER A 41 -7.39 4.71 -12.35
CA SER A 41 -6.63 3.47 -12.31
C SER A 41 -7.60 2.28 -12.40
N THR A 42 -7.25 1.26 -13.17
CA THR A 42 -7.95 -0.02 -13.16
C THR A 42 -8.05 -0.49 -11.70
N PRO A 43 -9.22 -0.97 -11.22
CA PRO A 43 -9.38 -1.36 -9.82
C PRO A 43 -8.36 -2.44 -9.45
N GLN A 44 -7.33 -2.02 -8.73
CA GLN A 44 -6.22 -2.86 -8.31
C GLN A 44 -6.64 -3.62 -7.05
N ARG A 45 -6.72 -4.96 -7.15
CA ARG A 45 -7.18 -5.81 -6.05
C ARG A 45 -6.07 -6.19 -5.07
N CYS A 46 -4.82 -6.07 -5.49
CA CYS A 46 -3.62 -6.43 -4.73
C CYS A 46 -2.59 -5.29 -4.80
N ALA A 47 -1.92 -5.01 -3.69
CA ALA A 47 -0.82 -4.07 -3.73
C ALA A 47 0.41 -4.71 -4.36
N THR A 48 1.16 -3.91 -5.12
CA THR A 48 2.43 -4.30 -5.74
C THR A 48 3.57 -3.56 -5.06
N ILE A 49 4.63 -4.27 -4.70
CA ILE A 49 5.89 -3.66 -4.23
C ILE A 49 7.00 -3.97 -5.22
N GLU A 50 7.85 -2.99 -5.46
CA GLU A 50 8.97 -3.10 -6.40
C GLU A 50 10.29 -2.92 -5.66
N ARG A 51 11.09 -3.98 -5.61
CA ARG A 51 12.35 -4.00 -4.86
C ARG A 51 13.44 -4.75 -5.60
N ARG A 52 14.69 -4.31 -5.46
CA ARG A 52 15.88 -5.00 -5.96
C ARG A 52 16.20 -6.19 -5.06
N TYR A 53 16.79 -7.24 -5.63
CA TYR A 53 17.27 -8.42 -4.88
C TYR A 53 18.12 -8.04 -3.65
N SER A 54 19.02 -7.06 -3.78
CA SER A 54 19.87 -6.61 -2.67
C SER A 54 19.08 -6.05 -1.49
N GLN A 55 17.92 -5.44 -1.75
CA GLN A 55 17.03 -4.94 -0.68
C GLN A 55 16.37 -6.10 0.06
N PHE A 56 15.90 -7.13 -0.67
CA PHE A 56 15.39 -8.35 -0.03
C PHE A 56 16.48 -9.05 0.81
N LEU A 57 17.70 -9.16 0.26
CA LEU A 57 18.82 -9.78 0.96
C LEU A 57 19.19 -9.03 2.23
N ALA A 58 19.14 -7.69 2.22
CA ALA A 58 19.39 -6.87 3.40
C ALA A 58 18.36 -7.15 4.52
N VAL A 59 17.07 -7.25 4.17
CA VAL A 59 16.02 -7.62 5.13
C VAL A 59 16.22 -9.03 5.67
N TYR A 60 16.43 -10.01 4.79
CA TYR A 60 16.70 -11.40 5.20
C TYR A 60 17.86 -11.48 6.19
N THR A 61 18.97 -10.82 5.89
CA THR A 61 20.17 -10.82 6.75
C THR A 61 19.91 -10.15 8.09
N ALA A 62 19.17 -9.03 8.10
CA ALA A 62 18.81 -8.32 9.32
C ALA A 62 17.82 -9.10 10.19
N LEU A 63 16.87 -9.81 9.59
CA LEU A 63 15.96 -10.69 10.32
C LEU A 63 16.70 -11.90 10.87
N LEU A 64 17.60 -12.52 10.09
CA LEU A 64 18.40 -13.66 10.52
C LEU A 64 19.33 -13.31 11.69
N SER A 65 19.87 -12.09 11.72
CA SER A 65 20.72 -11.64 12.83
C SER A 65 19.93 -11.32 14.10
N SER A 66 18.72 -10.76 13.98
CA SER A 66 17.91 -10.30 15.12
C SER A 66 16.92 -11.33 15.65
N HIS A 67 16.44 -12.25 14.80
CA HIS A 67 15.39 -13.23 15.10
C HIS A 67 15.77 -14.62 14.56
N ARG A 68 16.99 -15.07 14.88
CA ARG A 68 17.58 -16.29 14.33
C ARG A 68 16.67 -17.52 14.48
N SER A 69 16.11 -17.75 15.67
CA SER A 69 15.28 -18.93 15.95
C SER A 69 14.06 -19.03 15.03
N LEU A 70 13.39 -17.90 14.76
CA LEU A 70 12.27 -17.86 13.82
C LEU A 70 12.78 -18.06 12.39
N MET A 71 13.89 -17.42 12.02
CA MET A 71 14.43 -17.48 10.67
C MET A 71 15.04 -18.83 10.30
N GLU A 72 15.44 -19.66 11.27
CA GLU A 72 15.90 -21.04 11.05
C GLU A 72 14.81 -21.95 10.48
N GLU A 73 13.53 -21.62 10.69
CA GLU A 73 12.39 -22.33 10.08
C GLU A 73 12.25 -22.07 8.57
N PHE A 74 12.85 -20.99 8.07
CA PHE A 74 12.80 -20.64 6.65
C PHE A 74 14.00 -21.18 5.91
N ASP A 75 13.77 -22.14 5.02
CA ASP A 75 14.78 -22.59 4.06
C ASP A 75 14.76 -21.78 2.76
N GLY A 76 15.88 -21.82 2.04
CA GLY A 76 15.84 -21.56 0.60
C GLY A 76 15.75 -20.09 0.17
N PHE A 77 16.33 -19.14 0.94
CA PHE A 77 16.53 -17.78 0.41
C PHE A 77 17.39 -17.84 -0.87
N PRO A 78 16.97 -17.19 -1.99
CA PRO A 78 17.69 -17.29 -3.26
C PRO A 78 19.15 -16.83 -3.14
N LYS A 79 20.09 -17.63 -3.63
CA LYS A 79 21.52 -17.29 -3.59
C LYS A 79 21.86 -16.17 -4.59
N LYS A 80 22.89 -15.39 -4.24
CA LYS A 80 23.47 -14.41 -5.16
C LYS A 80 24.11 -15.16 -6.34
N VAL A 81 23.73 -14.78 -7.56
CA VAL A 81 24.30 -15.33 -8.82
C VAL A 81 25.08 -14.21 -9.49
N ILE A 82 26.35 -14.47 -9.81
CA ILE A 82 27.30 -13.49 -10.36
C ILE A 82 27.32 -13.55 -11.90
N ILE A 83 27.19 -14.75 -12.49
CA ILE A 83 27.22 -14.98 -13.94
C ILE A 83 25.83 -15.44 -14.39
N GLY A 84 25.28 -14.87 -15.47
CA GLY A 84 23.96 -15.26 -15.99
C GLY A 84 22.78 -14.79 -15.13
N ASN A 85 22.99 -13.76 -14.29
CA ASN A 85 21.99 -13.21 -13.37
C ASN A 85 20.74 -12.61 -14.05
N PHE A 86 20.80 -12.34 -15.36
CA PHE A 86 19.69 -11.86 -16.19
C PHE A 86 19.04 -12.96 -17.04
N SER A 87 19.44 -14.22 -16.88
CA SER A 87 18.74 -15.34 -17.53
C SER A 87 17.31 -15.46 -17.00
N LYS A 88 16.37 -15.85 -17.86
CA LYS A 88 14.95 -15.98 -17.50
C LYS A 88 14.77 -16.99 -16.37
N GLU A 89 15.56 -18.05 -16.39
CA GLU A 89 15.57 -19.13 -15.41
C GLU A 89 15.99 -18.60 -14.03
N VAL A 90 17.10 -17.84 -13.96
CA VAL A 90 17.58 -17.24 -12.69
C VAL A 90 16.58 -16.22 -12.15
N ILE A 91 16.01 -15.38 -13.02
CA ILE A 91 15.00 -14.39 -12.60
C ILE A 91 13.76 -15.10 -12.06
N SER A 92 13.24 -16.10 -12.77
CA SER A 92 12.04 -16.86 -12.37
C SER A 92 12.23 -17.56 -11.01
N GLU A 93 13.34 -18.27 -10.83
CA GLU A 93 13.61 -18.97 -9.57
C GLU A 93 13.81 -17.99 -8.40
N ARG A 94 14.44 -16.83 -8.65
CA ARG A 94 14.50 -15.75 -7.66
C ARG A 94 13.13 -15.21 -7.31
N CYS A 95 12.27 -14.93 -8.28
CA CYS A 95 10.91 -14.46 -8.01
C CYS A 95 10.17 -15.43 -7.07
N LYS A 96 10.22 -16.73 -7.35
CA LYS A 96 9.59 -17.76 -6.51
C LYS A 96 10.16 -17.77 -5.09
N GLY A 97 11.48 -17.77 -4.94
CA GLY A 97 12.10 -17.81 -3.62
C GLY A 97 11.90 -16.52 -2.82
N LEU A 98 11.90 -15.36 -3.46
CA LEU A 98 11.57 -14.08 -2.83
C LEU A 98 10.10 -14.03 -2.40
N ALA A 99 9.18 -14.53 -3.21
CA ALA A 99 7.76 -14.62 -2.84
C ALA A 99 7.56 -15.55 -1.63
N ARG A 100 8.22 -16.72 -1.60
CA ARG A 100 8.20 -17.62 -0.43
C ARG A 100 8.73 -16.93 0.83
N PHE A 101 9.83 -16.19 0.71
CA PHE A 101 10.38 -15.40 1.82
C PHE A 101 9.39 -14.36 2.33
N MET A 102 8.74 -13.61 1.45
CA MET A 102 7.75 -12.60 1.85
C MET A 102 6.55 -13.22 2.56
N ASN A 103 6.03 -14.35 2.05
CA ASN A 103 4.93 -15.08 2.68
C ASN A 103 5.33 -15.60 4.07
N PHE A 104 6.50 -16.24 4.16
CA PHE A 104 7.03 -16.72 5.44
C PHE A 104 7.12 -15.60 6.47
N VAL A 105 7.74 -14.47 6.11
CA VAL A 105 7.88 -13.34 7.05
C VAL A 105 6.51 -12.82 7.46
N GLN A 106 5.54 -12.70 6.55
CA GLN A 106 4.18 -12.26 6.88
C GLN A 106 3.40 -13.24 7.76
N ASP A 107 3.62 -14.54 7.61
CA ASP A 107 3.03 -15.59 8.46
C ASP A 107 3.58 -15.55 9.88
N GLN A 108 4.83 -15.12 10.03
CA GLN A 108 5.45 -14.88 11.33
C GLN A 108 5.05 -13.51 11.88
N GLY A 109 4.01 -13.48 12.73
CA GLY A 109 3.45 -12.26 13.34
C GLY A 109 4.49 -11.34 14.03
N ILE A 110 5.60 -11.90 14.52
CA ILE A 110 6.72 -11.15 15.10
C ILE A 110 7.59 -10.51 14.00
N LEU A 111 8.09 -11.32 13.05
CA LEU A 111 9.00 -10.85 11.99
C LEU A 111 8.36 -9.77 11.13
N SER A 112 7.09 -10.00 10.80
CA SER A 112 6.26 -9.14 9.99
C SER A 112 6.08 -7.73 10.60
N ARG A 113 6.11 -7.60 11.93
CA ARG A 113 6.00 -6.30 12.63
C ARG A 113 7.33 -5.64 12.94
N THR A 114 8.45 -6.24 12.52
CA THR A 114 9.76 -5.64 12.76
C THR A 114 9.91 -4.35 11.96
N ALA A 115 10.62 -3.38 12.54
CA ALA A 115 10.90 -2.12 11.86
C ALA A 115 11.64 -2.36 10.53
N VAL A 116 12.56 -3.32 10.45
CA VAL A 116 13.29 -3.61 9.21
C VAL A 116 12.36 -4.08 8.08
N PHE A 117 11.38 -4.92 8.39
CA PHE A 117 10.43 -5.40 7.39
C PHE A 117 9.44 -4.31 6.98
N SER A 118 8.86 -3.59 7.95
CA SER A 118 7.97 -2.46 7.67
C SER A 118 8.62 -1.39 6.79
N LYS A 119 9.86 -0.98 7.12
CA LYS A 119 10.62 -0.01 6.33
C LYS A 119 10.89 -0.50 4.91
N PHE A 120 11.20 -1.78 4.76
CA PHE A 120 11.36 -2.36 3.44
C PHE A 120 10.05 -2.34 2.64
N LEU A 121 8.93 -2.62 3.30
CA LEU A 121 7.67 -2.89 2.66
C LEU A 121 6.97 -1.64 2.13
N TYR A 122 6.99 -0.53 2.88
CA TYR A 122 6.20 0.66 2.52
C TYR A 122 6.87 2.03 2.75
N ASP A 123 8.02 2.13 3.44
CA ASP A 123 8.65 3.45 3.66
C ASP A 123 8.98 4.19 2.36
N PRO A 124 9.55 3.55 1.30
CA PRO A 124 9.81 4.23 0.05
C PRO A 124 8.55 4.88 -0.54
N GLU A 125 7.44 4.14 -0.57
CA GLU A 125 6.17 4.62 -1.10
C GLU A 125 5.58 5.75 -0.24
N VAL A 126 5.66 5.62 1.09
CA VAL A 126 5.22 6.68 2.02
C VAL A 126 6.05 7.94 1.81
N MET A 127 7.37 7.83 1.71
CA MET A 127 8.25 8.99 1.47
C MET A 127 7.97 9.64 0.11
N THR A 128 7.80 8.83 -0.95
CA THR A 128 7.43 9.33 -2.27
C THR A 128 6.10 10.06 -2.23
N SER A 129 5.05 9.47 -1.65
CA SER A 129 3.75 10.13 -1.55
C SER A 129 3.82 11.43 -0.75
N ASN A 130 4.52 11.46 0.38
CA ASN A 130 4.68 12.67 1.19
C ASN A 130 5.41 13.76 0.41
N ASN A 131 6.45 13.42 -0.34
CA ASN A 131 7.17 14.37 -1.17
C ASN A 131 6.28 14.95 -2.28
N LEU A 132 5.51 14.12 -2.98
CA LEU A 132 4.55 14.58 -3.99
C LEU A 132 3.50 15.53 -3.39
N LEU A 133 2.95 15.18 -2.22
CA LEU A 133 1.98 16.01 -1.51
C LEU A 133 2.57 17.36 -1.08
N LEU A 134 3.81 17.39 -0.59
CA LEU A 134 4.50 18.64 -0.24
C LEU A 134 4.64 19.58 -1.44
N HIS A 135 4.76 19.04 -2.65
CA HIS A 135 4.83 19.81 -3.90
C HIS A 135 3.46 19.97 -4.58
N SER A 136 2.36 19.63 -3.91
CA SER A 136 0.99 19.69 -4.46
C SER A 136 0.79 18.87 -5.75
N GLN A 137 1.61 17.84 -5.96
CA GLN A 137 1.53 16.91 -7.09
C GLN A 137 0.50 15.82 -6.80
N PHE A 138 -0.78 16.22 -6.70
CA PHE A 138 -1.85 15.32 -6.25
C PHE A 138 -2.19 14.22 -7.27
N GLU A 139 -2.07 14.51 -8.57
CA GLU A 139 -2.36 13.54 -9.63
C GLU A 139 -1.36 12.38 -9.61
N GLU A 140 -0.08 12.69 -9.41
CA GLU A 140 1.00 11.72 -9.27
C GLU A 140 0.97 11.02 -7.91
N ALA A 141 0.53 11.70 -6.84
CA ALA A 141 0.42 11.10 -5.50
C ALA A 141 -0.67 10.03 -5.43
N CYS A 142 -1.80 10.22 -6.13
CA CYS A 142 -2.96 9.31 -6.09
C CYS A 142 -2.61 7.82 -6.31
N PRO A 143 -1.93 7.40 -7.39
CA PRO A 143 -1.61 5.99 -7.61
C PRO A 143 -0.68 5.42 -6.53
N VAL A 144 0.30 6.19 -6.05
CA VAL A 144 1.22 5.75 -4.98
C VAL A 144 0.45 5.54 -3.67
N LEU A 145 -0.39 6.50 -3.31
CA LEU A 145 -1.23 6.45 -2.10
C LEU A 145 -2.26 5.30 -2.16
N GLU A 146 -2.86 5.05 -3.32
CA GLU A 146 -3.82 3.96 -3.50
C GLU A 146 -3.16 2.59 -3.31
N ASN A 147 -2.02 2.34 -3.97
CA ASN A 147 -1.27 1.11 -3.79
C ASN A 147 -0.80 0.93 -2.33
N THR A 148 -0.30 2.00 -1.71
CA THR A 148 0.14 1.99 -0.30
C THR A 148 -1.01 1.71 0.65
N TYR A 149 -2.19 2.29 0.41
CA TYR A 149 -3.38 2.02 1.22
C TYR A 149 -3.82 0.56 1.10
N ILE A 150 -3.86 -0.01 -0.11
CA ILE A 150 -4.19 -1.43 -0.33
C ILE A 150 -3.21 -2.32 0.46
N LEU A 151 -1.91 -2.02 0.39
CA LEU A 151 -0.87 -2.75 1.11
C LEU A 151 -1.10 -2.70 2.61
N LEU A 152 -1.19 -1.51 3.20
CA LEU A 152 -1.34 -1.33 4.64
C LEU A 152 -2.65 -1.95 5.18
N ASN A 153 -3.75 -1.81 4.43
CA ASN A 153 -5.03 -2.40 4.80
C ASN A 153 -5.00 -3.94 4.77
N SER A 154 -4.15 -4.55 3.95
CA SER A 154 -3.92 -6.01 3.95
C SER A 154 -3.10 -6.49 5.15
N LEU A 155 -2.17 -5.67 5.67
CA LEU A 155 -1.27 -6.02 6.78
C LEU A 155 -1.94 -5.91 8.15
N ARG A 156 -2.91 -5.00 8.30
CA ARG A 156 -3.79 -4.82 9.49
C ARG A 156 -3.12 -4.52 10.84
N TRP A 157 -1.79 -4.37 10.92
CA TRP A 157 -1.10 -4.08 12.19
C TRP A 157 -0.81 -2.59 12.43
N ASP A 158 -0.84 -1.74 11.40
CA ASP A 158 -0.53 -0.30 11.53
C ASP A 158 -1.75 0.50 11.09
N ALA A 159 -2.79 0.42 11.92
CA ALA A 159 -4.06 1.12 11.70
C ALA A 159 -3.85 2.64 11.62
N GLY A 160 -2.83 3.15 12.31
CA GLY A 160 -2.52 4.56 12.32
C GLY A 160 -2.01 5.07 10.98
N LEU A 161 -0.95 4.45 10.46
CA LEU A 161 -0.42 4.79 9.15
C LEU A 161 -1.46 4.56 8.06
N THR A 162 -2.19 3.43 8.11
CA THR A 162 -3.28 3.13 7.16
C THR A 162 -4.28 4.29 7.05
N LEU A 163 -4.69 4.84 8.20
CA LEU A 163 -5.68 5.90 8.25
C LEU A 163 -5.12 7.24 7.78
N ARG A 164 -3.85 7.55 8.07
CA ARG A 164 -3.17 8.74 7.53
C ARG A 164 -3.07 8.67 6.01
N THR A 165 -2.62 7.53 5.47
CA THR A 165 -2.54 7.31 4.02
C THR A 165 -3.91 7.41 3.36
N LEU A 166 -4.96 6.88 4.00
CA LEU A 166 -6.33 7.00 3.50
C LEU A 166 -6.79 8.46 3.45
N CYS A 167 -6.56 9.25 4.50
CA CYS A 167 -6.88 10.68 4.51
C CYS A 167 -6.11 11.46 3.44
N GLN A 168 -4.82 11.18 3.25
CA GLN A 168 -4.02 11.78 2.19
C GLN A 168 -4.58 11.45 0.79
N LEU A 169 -5.01 10.20 0.57
CA LEU A 169 -5.64 9.78 -0.68
C LEU A 169 -6.97 10.50 -0.92
N ILE A 170 -7.82 10.61 0.11
CA ILE A 170 -9.11 11.33 0.05
C ILE A 170 -8.90 12.78 -0.40
N VAL A 171 -7.95 13.49 0.21
CA VAL A 171 -7.64 14.88 -0.12
C VAL A 171 -7.05 15.00 -1.52
N SER A 172 -6.15 14.10 -1.91
CA SER A 172 -5.55 14.09 -3.25
C SER A 172 -6.60 13.88 -4.33
N LEU A 173 -7.49 12.89 -4.15
CA LEU A 173 -8.60 12.62 -5.05
C LEU A 173 -9.56 13.82 -5.17
N HIS A 174 -9.81 14.51 -4.07
CA HIS A 174 -10.61 15.74 -4.10
C HIS A 174 -9.91 16.87 -4.86
N ALA A 175 -8.61 17.06 -4.66
CA ALA A 175 -7.83 18.09 -5.34
C ALA A 175 -7.83 17.89 -6.86
N VAL A 176 -7.79 16.63 -7.34
CA VAL A 176 -7.85 16.30 -8.78
C VAL A 176 -9.28 16.18 -9.32
N GLY A 177 -10.30 16.56 -8.55
CA GLY A 177 -11.70 16.57 -9.00
C GLY A 177 -12.42 15.22 -8.97
N ASN A 178 -11.80 14.17 -8.44
CA ASN A 178 -12.43 12.86 -8.26
C ASN A 178 -13.25 12.81 -6.95
N TYR A 179 -14.28 13.66 -6.88
CA TYR A 179 -15.11 13.85 -5.70
C TYR A 179 -15.87 12.58 -5.29
N ARG A 180 -16.29 11.75 -6.26
CA ARG A 180 -17.04 10.51 -5.97
C ARG A 180 -16.17 9.48 -5.24
N LYS A 181 -14.97 9.20 -5.75
CA LYS A 181 -14.04 8.25 -5.10
C LYS A 181 -13.55 8.79 -3.76
N SER A 182 -13.25 10.10 -3.70
CA SER A 182 -12.91 10.80 -2.46
C SER A 182 -14.00 10.61 -1.39
N PHE A 183 -15.27 10.84 -1.74
CA PHE A 183 -16.38 10.69 -0.80
C PHE A 183 -16.60 9.24 -0.34
N ALA A 184 -16.53 8.28 -1.26
CA ALA A 184 -16.64 6.85 -0.93
C ALA A 184 -15.56 6.42 0.08
N LEU A 185 -14.31 6.83 -0.15
CA LEU A 185 -13.20 6.53 0.76
C LEU A 185 -13.32 7.29 2.09
N ALA A 186 -13.84 8.52 2.08
CA ALA A 186 -14.07 9.28 3.30
C ALA A 186 -15.06 8.59 4.24
N ARG A 187 -16.12 7.98 3.70
CA ARG A 187 -17.04 7.15 4.50
C ARG A 187 -16.35 5.94 5.12
N VAL A 188 -15.47 5.26 4.37
CA VAL A 188 -14.66 4.15 4.90
C VAL A 188 -13.73 4.63 6.02
N ALA A 189 -13.13 5.81 5.88
CA ALA A 189 -12.27 6.39 6.91
C ALA A 189 -13.05 6.71 8.20
N LEU A 190 -14.26 7.30 8.09
CA LEU A 190 -15.13 7.58 9.24
C LEU A 190 -15.46 6.32 10.04
N GLN A 191 -15.83 5.22 9.37
CA GLN A 191 -16.06 3.93 10.03
C GLN A 191 -14.80 3.41 10.74
N LYS A 192 -13.63 3.57 10.12
CA LYS A 192 -12.36 3.13 10.71
C LYS A 192 -11.97 3.94 11.95
N PHE A 193 -12.38 5.21 12.08
CA PHE A 193 -12.09 6.03 13.27
C PHE A 193 -12.74 5.52 14.55
N GLU A 194 -13.85 4.79 14.44
CA GLU A 194 -14.57 4.21 15.58
C GLU A 194 -13.80 3.04 16.23
N SER A 195 -12.78 2.50 15.54
CA SER A 195 -11.96 1.40 16.06
C SER A 195 -11.10 1.82 17.26
N PRO A 196 -10.96 0.96 18.29
CA PRO A 196 -10.03 1.20 19.39
C PRO A 196 -8.57 1.41 18.95
N SER A 197 -8.14 0.74 17.88
CA SER A 197 -6.77 0.80 17.36
C SER A 197 -6.39 2.14 16.74
N THR A 198 -7.38 2.98 16.41
CA THR A 198 -7.18 4.28 15.74
C THR A 198 -7.42 5.46 16.68
N LYS A 199 -7.74 5.24 17.97
CA LYS A 199 -8.14 6.28 18.92
C LYS A 199 -7.22 7.51 18.95
N LYS A 200 -5.90 7.32 18.93
CA LYS A 200 -4.93 8.44 18.94
C LYS A 200 -5.06 9.31 17.70
N ILE A 201 -5.06 8.69 16.53
CA ILE A 201 -5.15 9.39 15.23
C ILE A 201 -6.56 9.90 14.98
N GLY A 202 -7.58 9.24 15.52
CA GLY A 202 -8.95 9.74 15.52
C GLY A 202 -9.09 11.08 16.20
N ARG A 203 -8.42 11.31 17.32
CA ARG A 203 -8.44 12.64 17.95
C ARG A 203 -7.87 13.74 17.06
N GLU A 204 -6.89 13.43 16.22
CA GLU A 204 -6.23 14.39 15.34
C GLU A 204 -7.02 14.64 14.05
N LEU A 205 -7.55 13.59 13.43
CA LEU A 205 -8.05 13.63 12.05
C LEU A 205 -9.58 13.49 11.92
N TYR A 206 -10.28 13.03 12.95
CA TYR A 206 -11.73 12.78 12.85
C TYR A 206 -12.53 14.05 12.57
N LEU A 207 -12.35 15.09 13.38
CA LEU A 207 -13.08 16.34 13.21
C LEU A 207 -12.74 17.05 11.89
N PRO A 208 -11.45 17.20 11.49
CA PRO A 208 -11.12 17.73 10.16
C PRO A 208 -11.75 16.92 9.02
N LEU A 209 -11.73 15.59 9.10
CA LEU A 209 -12.33 14.76 8.06
C LEU A 209 -13.86 14.91 8.03
N LEU A 210 -14.53 15.01 9.18
CA LEU A 210 -15.97 15.18 9.25
C LEU A 210 -16.42 16.49 8.59
N VAL A 211 -15.73 17.60 8.90
CA VAL A 211 -15.96 18.91 8.27
C VAL A 211 -15.70 18.84 6.77
N PHE A 212 -14.63 18.14 6.36
CA PHE A 212 -14.34 17.91 4.94
C PHE A 212 -15.46 17.12 4.24
N CYS A 213 -16.02 16.10 4.89
CA CYS A 213 -17.11 15.29 4.34
C CYS A 213 -18.39 16.09 4.15
N ASP A 214 -18.74 16.98 5.08
CA ASP A 214 -19.89 17.88 4.95
C ASP A 214 -19.74 18.81 3.73
N GLY A 215 -18.56 19.42 3.54
CA GLY A 215 -18.27 20.22 2.36
C GLY A 215 -18.34 19.43 1.05
N LEU A 216 -17.85 18.19 1.06
CA LEU A 216 -17.89 17.29 -0.10
C LEU A 216 -19.31 16.83 -0.43
N TRP A 217 -20.13 16.56 0.59
CA TRP A 217 -21.54 16.17 0.45
C TRP A 217 -22.35 17.27 -0.25
N ARG A 218 -22.22 18.52 0.21
CA ARG A 218 -22.85 19.69 -0.42
C ARG A 218 -22.40 19.87 -1.87
N ARG A 219 -21.10 19.71 -2.16
CA ARG A 219 -20.56 19.78 -3.53
C ARG A 219 -21.11 18.70 -4.46
N LEU A 220 -21.50 17.54 -3.93
CA LEU A 220 -22.11 16.47 -4.71
C LEU A 220 -23.62 16.70 -4.99
N GLY A 221 -24.20 17.82 -4.53
CA GLY A 221 -25.59 18.17 -4.77
C GLY A 221 -26.59 17.25 -4.06
N LYS A 222 -26.17 16.65 -2.94
CA LYS A 222 -27.06 15.88 -2.06
C LYS A 222 -27.43 16.79 -0.90
N ASP A 223 -28.60 17.41 -0.98
CA ASP A 223 -29.22 18.10 0.16
C ASP A 223 -30.10 17.12 0.95
#